data_AF-A0AA35NSJ3-F1
#
_entry.id   AF-A0AA35NSJ3-F1
#
_cell.length_a   1.000
_cell.length_b   1.000
_cell.length_c   1.000
_cell.angle_alpha   90.00
_cell.angle_beta   90.00
_cell.angle_gamma   90.00
#
_symmetry.space_group_name_H-M   'P 1'
#
loop_
_entity.id
_entity.type
_entity.pdbx_description
1 polymer ?
#
loop_
_entity_poly.entity_id
_entity_poly.type
_entity_poly.pdbx_seq_one_letter_code
_entity_poly.pdbx_strand_id
1 'polypeptide(L)'
;MPSKDPESHIDKDIRKISSRNDELVKQDATLKREYTTLLRKVSSVITVLNSVDADVAGTASSNTEAPCLISEATVEKVPELRWYNEQISLTTSKLENKEDIEIPEELVDAYTLYKETPLLYNDTHLP
;
A
#
# COMPACT_ATOMS: atom_id res chain seq x y z
N MET A 1 -67.05 19.08 -11.64
CA MET A 1 -65.63 18.80 -11.99
C MET A 1 -64.78 19.26 -10.82
N PRO A 2 -63.82 18.47 -10.32
CA PRO A 2 -63.08 18.86 -9.13
C PRO A 2 -62.10 19.97 -9.53
N SER A 3 -62.29 21.16 -8.95
CA SER A 3 -61.31 22.25 -9.00
C SER A 3 -60.06 21.74 -8.31
N LYS A 4 -58.98 21.55 -9.07
CA LYS A 4 -57.69 21.10 -8.54
C LYS A 4 -56.94 22.37 -8.17
N ASP A 5 -57.10 22.82 -6.93
CA ASP A 5 -56.51 24.08 -6.48
C ASP A 5 -54.99 24.07 -6.69
N PRO A 6 -54.45 24.96 -7.55
CA PRO A 6 -53.03 24.96 -7.92
C PRO A 6 -52.12 25.23 -6.71
N GLU A 7 -52.62 25.96 -5.71
CA GLU A 7 -51.93 26.20 -4.44
C GLU A 7 -51.60 24.89 -3.71
N SER A 8 -52.49 23.88 -3.71
CA SER A 8 -52.22 22.61 -3.02
C SER A 8 -51.16 21.75 -3.71
N HIS A 9 -50.91 21.97 -5.02
CA HIS A 9 -49.85 21.29 -5.74
C HIS A 9 -48.49 21.91 -5.43
N ILE A 10 -48.45 23.25 -5.40
CA ILE A 10 -47.24 24.02 -5.05
C ILE A 10 -46.80 23.68 -3.62
N ASP A 11 -47.73 23.62 -2.67
CA ASP A 11 -47.43 23.24 -1.28
C ASP A 11 -46.85 21.82 -1.16
N LYS A 12 -47.33 20.88 -1.98
CA LYS A 12 -46.79 19.51 -2.00
C LYS A 12 -45.38 19.47 -2.55
N ASP A 13 -45.09 20.25 -3.57
CA ASP A 13 -43.76 20.30 -4.16
C ASP A 13 -42.77 21.04 -3.26
N ILE A 14 -43.19 22.10 -2.58
CA ILE A 14 -42.39 22.77 -1.53
C ILE A 14 -42.02 21.78 -0.43
N ARG A 15 -42.96 20.98 0.08
CA ARG A 15 -42.67 19.96 1.10
C ARG A 15 -41.69 18.90 0.62
N LYS A 16 -41.82 18.43 -0.63
CA LYS A 16 -40.88 17.46 -1.21
C LYS A 16 -39.47 18.05 -1.32
N ILE A 17 -39.35 19.29 -1.80
CA ILE A 17 -38.05 19.97 -1.94
C ILE A 17 -37.42 20.18 -0.56
N SER A 18 -38.21 20.61 0.43
CA SER A 18 -37.73 20.77 1.81
C SER A 18 -37.23 19.44 2.40
N SER A 19 -38.02 18.36 2.26
CA SER A 19 -37.62 17.04 2.74
C SER A 19 -36.34 16.54 2.06
N ARG A 20 -36.17 16.81 0.76
CA ARG A 20 -34.97 16.42 0.03
C ARG A 20 -33.75 17.25 0.48
N ASN A 21 -33.95 18.54 0.76
CA ASN A 21 -32.91 19.41 1.30
C ASN A 21 -32.42 18.90 2.66
N ASP A 22 -33.34 18.58 3.57
CA ASP A 22 -33.01 18.03 4.89
C ASP A 22 -32.21 16.72 4.80
N GLU A 23 -32.53 15.87 3.83
CA GLU A 23 -31.79 14.63 3.57
C GLU A 23 -30.38 14.93 3.05
N LEU A 24 -30.24 15.85 2.09
CA LEU A 24 -28.94 16.26 1.56
C LEU A 24 -28.04 16.86 2.64
N VAL A 25 -28.59 17.67 3.55
CA VAL A 25 -27.86 18.23 4.70
C VAL A 25 -27.36 17.13 5.63
N LYS A 26 -28.17 16.10 5.91
CA LYS A 26 -27.75 14.93 6.70
C LYS A 26 -26.64 14.14 6.01
N GLN A 27 -26.74 13.97 4.70
CA GLN A 27 -25.72 13.28 3.90
C GLN A 27 -24.40 14.06 3.90
N ASP A 28 -24.42 15.38 3.70
CA ASP A 28 -23.22 16.23 3.73
C ASP A 28 -22.50 16.17 5.10
N ALA A 29 -23.27 16.25 6.19
CA ALA A 29 -22.73 16.12 7.55
C ALA A 29 -22.08 14.74 7.78
N THR A 30 -22.66 13.68 7.22
CA THR A 30 -22.12 12.32 7.30
C THR A 30 -20.84 12.19 6.49
N LEU A 31 -20.85 12.68 5.24
CA LEU A 31 -19.70 12.62 4.33
C LEU A 31 -18.48 13.35 4.92
N LYS A 32 -18.68 14.53 5.51
CA LYS A 32 -17.60 15.29 6.19
C LYS A 32 -16.97 14.49 7.34
N ARG A 33 -17.79 13.78 8.12
CA ARG A 33 -17.33 12.94 9.23
C ARG A 33 -16.52 11.74 8.71
N GLU A 34 -17.01 11.08 7.68
CA GLU A 34 -16.33 9.93 7.04
C GLU A 34 -15.01 10.37 6.40
N TYR A 35 -15.00 11.47 5.66
CA TYR A 35 -13.79 12.03 5.06
C TYR A 35 -12.72 12.36 6.10
N THR A 36 -13.10 13.01 7.20
CA THR A 36 -12.16 13.33 8.29
C THR A 36 -11.61 12.05 8.94
N THR A 37 -12.43 11.01 9.04
CA THR A 37 -12.01 9.71 9.58
C THR A 37 -11.03 9.03 8.65
N LEU A 38 -11.32 9.01 7.34
CA LEU A 38 -10.42 8.47 6.33
C LEU A 38 -9.08 9.21 6.34
N LEU A 39 -9.10 10.55 6.41
CA LEU A 39 -7.88 11.36 6.47
C LEU A 39 -7.01 10.98 7.66
N ARG A 40 -7.59 10.82 8.87
CA ARG A 40 -6.83 10.34 10.04
C ARG A 40 -6.25 8.94 9.85
N LYS A 41 -7.00 8.02 9.25
CA LYS A 41 -6.50 6.67 8.95
C LYS A 41 -5.31 6.71 7.99
N VAL A 42 -5.41 7.50 6.92
CA VAL A 42 -4.31 7.70 5.96
C VAL A 42 -3.09 8.30 6.65
N SER A 43 -3.26 9.36 7.45
CA SER A 43 -2.15 9.94 8.22
C SER A 43 -1.51 8.92 9.17
N SER A 44 -2.31 8.11 9.87
CA SER A 44 -1.79 7.05 10.74
C SER A 44 -0.98 6.01 9.97
N VAL A 45 -1.44 5.59 8.79
CA VAL A 45 -0.69 4.65 7.93
C VAL A 45 0.63 5.27 7.49
N ILE A 46 0.63 6.52 7.04
CA ILE A 46 1.85 7.24 6.66
C ILE A 46 2.83 7.33 7.84
N THR A 47 2.34 7.63 9.05
CA THR A 47 3.19 7.68 10.25
C THR A 47 3.84 6.33 10.54
N VAL A 48 3.09 5.23 10.43
CA VAL A 48 3.64 3.88 10.65
C VAL A 48 4.67 3.54 9.57
N LEU A 49 4.37 3.80 8.30
CA LEU A 49 5.32 3.54 7.20
C LEU A 49 6.61 4.34 7.38
N ASN A 50 6.52 5.63 7.71
CA ASN A 50 7.70 6.46 7.98
C ASN A 50 8.50 5.96 9.20
N SER A 51 7.85 5.39 10.21
CA SER A 51 8.58 4.78 11.34
C SER A 51 9.30 3.50 10.95
N VAL A 52 8.68 2.68 10.09
CA VAL A 52 9.31 1.46 9.56
C VAL A 52 10.51 1.83 8.67
N ASP A 53 10.35 2.83 7.79
CA ASP A 53 11.46 3.33 6.96
C ASP A 53 12.59 3.92 7.83
N ALA A 54 12.29 4.58 8.94
CA ALA A 54 13.29 5.10 9.87
C ALA A 54 14.03 3.98 10.63
N ASP A 55 13.32 2.93 11.04
CA ASP A 55 13.91 1.75 11.68
C ASP A 55 14.79 0.97 10.69
N VAL A 56 14.39 0.90 9.42
CA VAL A 56 15.19 0.32 8.34
C VAL A 56 16.40 1.22 8.02
N ALA A 57 16.23 2.55 7.96
CA ALA A 57 17.31 3.50 7.69
C ALA A 57 18.34 3.60 8.83
N GLY A 58 17.94 3.33 10.08
CA GLY A 58 18.86 3.20 11.21
C GLY A 58 19.81 2.01 11.10
N THR A 59 19.40 0.96 10.38
CA THR A 59 20.24 -0.20 10.02
C THR A 59 20.85 -0.11 8.62
N ALA A 60 20.25 0.68 7.73
CA ALA A 60 20.67 0.89 6.35
C ALA A 60 21.28 2.28 6.18
N SER A 61 22.34 2.57 6.94
CA SER A 61 23.30 3.58 6.52
C SER A 61 24.15 3.01 5.38
N SER A 62 23.56 2.80 4.20
CA SER A 62 24.31 2.79 2.96
C SER A 62 23.37 2.92 1.76
N ASN A 63 23.63 3.92 0.93
CA ASN A 63 23.33 3.93 -0.50
C ASN A 63 24.07 2.79 -1.22
N THR A 64 23.87 1.56 -0.79
CA THR A 64 24.49 0.37 -1.34
C THR A 64 23.47 -0.73 -1.19
N GLU A 65 22.92 -1.16 -2.32
CA GLU A 65 22.04 -2.32 -2.50
C GLU A 65 22.77 -3.64 -2.16
N ALA A 66 23.62 -3.64 -1.13
CA ALA A 66 24.30 -4.82 -0.67
C ALA A 66 23.34 -5.62 0.22
N PRO A 67 23.19 -6.92 -0.01
CA PRO A 67 22.36 -7.76 0.82
C PRO A 67 22.87 -7.71 2.27
N CYS A 68 21.99 -7.35 3.20
CA CYS A 68 22.29 -7.36 4.63
C CYS A 68 21.73 -8.63 5.29
N LEU A 69 22.41 -9.10 6.35
CA LEU A 69 21.92 -10.23 7.13
C LEU A 69 20.74 -9.81 8.00
N ILE A 70 19.76 -10.70 8.15
CA ILE A 70 18.64 -10.54 9.08
C ILE A 70 19.20 -10.49 10.51
N SER A 71 18.74 -9.53 11.30
CA SER A 71 19.23 -9.30 12.65
C SER A 71 18.98 -10.48 13.60
N GLU A 72 19.94 -10.73 14.50
CA GLU A 72 19.87 -11.84 15.47
C GLU A 72 18.61 -11.75 16.36
N ALA A 73 18.20 -10.55 16.74
CA ALA A 73 16.97 -10.33 17.52
C ALA A 73 15.69 -10.79 16.79
N THR A 74 15.71 -10.81 15.46
CA THR A 74 14.59 -11.29 14.63
C THR A 74 14.68 -12.80 14.44
N VAL A 75 15.89 -13.33 14.24
CA VAL A 75 16.15 -14.77 14.16
C VAL A 75 15.81 -15.49 15.48
N GLU A 76 16.05 -14.85 16.62
CA GLU A 76 15.67 -15.38 17.94
C GLU A 76 14.15 -15.54 18.09
N LYS A 77 13.37 -14.62 17.48
CA LYS A 77 11.90 -14.71 17.47
C LYS A 77 11.38 -15.74 16.48
N VAL A 78 12.06 -15.89 15.34
CA VAL A 78 11.68 -16.83 14.27
C VAL A 78 12.93 -17.57 13.78
N PRO A 79 13.25 -18.73 14.38
CA PRO A 79 14.48 -19.47 14.07
C PRO A 79 14.60 -19.93 12.62
N GLU A 80 13.48 -20.12 11.93
CA GLU A 80 13.42 -20.50 10.50
C GLU A 80 14.11 -19.45 9.61
N LEU A 81 14.19 -18.19 10.07
CA LEU A 81 14.84 -17.12 9.32
C LEU A 81 16.36 -17.30 9.20
N ARG A 82 16.96 -18.16 10.02
CA ARG A 82 18.41 -18.46 9.97
C ARG A 82 18.84 -19.01 8.61
N TRP A 83 17.98 -19.80 7.97
CA TRP A 83 18.24 -20.37 6.66
C TRP A 83 18.51 -19.28 5.61
N TYR A 84 17.78 -18.17 5.66
CA TYR A 84 17.98 -17.07 4.72
C TYR A 84 19.33 -16.38 4.95
N ASN A 85 19.77 -16.20 6.20
CA ASN A 85 21.11 -15.67 6.50
C ASN A 85 22.23 -16.56 5.94
N GLU A 86 22.04 -17.88 6.00
CA GLU A 86 22.97 -18.85 5.40
C GLU A 86 23.00 -18.71 3.87
N GLN A 87 21.84 -18.57 3.22
CA GLN A 87 21.78 -18.37 1.77
C GLN A 87 22.38 -17.02 1.33
N ILE A 88 22.11 -15.94 2.07
CA ILE A 88 22.71 -14.62 1.81
C ILE A 88 24.24 -14.71 1.93
N SER A 89 24.75 -15.37 2.97
CA SER A 89 26.20 -15.55 3.13
C SER A 89 26.82 -16.34 1.98
N LEU A 90 26.12 -17.38 1.50
CA LEU A 90 26.56 -18.19 0.36
C LEU A 90 26.60 -17.39 -0.94
N THR A 91 25.57 -16.59 -1.23
CA THR A 91 25.51 -15.77 -2.45
C THR A 91 26.51 -14.62 -2.39
N THR A 92 26.68 -13.96 -1.24
CA THR A 92 27.70 -12.93 -1.06
C THR A 92 29.11 -13.51 -1.27
N SER A 93 29.41 -14.68 -0.72
CA SER A 93 30.71 -15.33 -0.93
C SER A 93 30.98 -15.68 -2.40
N LYS A 94 29.98 -16.21 -3.12
CA LYS A 94 30.09 -16.49 -4.56
C LYS A 94 30.28 -15.21 -5.40
N LEU A 95 29.57 -14.15 -5.05
CA LEU A 95 29.66 -12.85 -5.72
C LEU A 95 31.03 -12.20 -5.52
N GLU A 96 31.60 -12.27 -4.31
CA GLU A 96 32.97 -11.80 -4.01
C GLU A 96 34.03 -12.56 -4.83
N ASN A 97 33.81 -13.86 -5.04
CA ASN A 97 34.67 -14.70 -5.87
C ASN A 97 34.47 -14.54 -7.38
N LYS A 98 33.51 -13.69 -7.81
CA LYS A 98 33.08 -13.52 -9.22
C LYS A 98 32.71 -14.85 -9.90
N GLU A 99 32.16 -15.78 -9.13
CA GLU A 99 31.59 -16.99 -9.70
C GLU A 99 30.23 -16.65 -10.30
N ASP A 100 30.02 -17.00 -11.57
CA ASP A 100 28.71 -16.85 -12.20
C ASP A 100 27.73 -17.82 -11.55
N ILE A 101 26.59 -17.28 -11.11
CA ILE A 101 25.50 -18.11 -10.57
C ILE A 101 24.70 -18.64 -11.78
N GLU A 102 24.95 -19.90 -12.13
CA GLU A 102 24.15 -20.59 -13.13
C GLU A 102 22.72 -20.82 -12.60
N ILE A 103 21.73 -20.29 -13.33
CA ILE A 103 20.32 -20.49 -13.02
C ILE A 103 19.92 -21.86 -13.60
N PRO A 104 19.37 -22.78 -12.78
CA PRO A 104 18.88 -24.06 -13.28
C PRO A 104 17.87 -23.87 -14.41
N GLU A 105 17.91 -24.75 -15.43
CA GLU A 105 17.05 -24.65 -16.62
C GLU A 105 15.57 -24.57 -16.26
N GLU A 106 15.15 -25.27 -15.21
CA GLU A 106 13.76 -25.30 -14.73
C GLU A 106 13.28 -23.96 -14.15
N LEU A 107 14.22 -23.08 -13.76
CA LEU A 107 13.93 -21.79 -13.13
C LEU A 107 14.13 -20.59 -14.07
N VAL A 108 14.62 -20.82 -15.29
CA VAL A 108 14.87 -19.75 -16.27
C VAL A 108 13.59 -18.98 -16.59
N ASP A 109 12.48 -19.69 -16.80
CA ASP A 109 11.19 -19.07 -17.12
C ASP A 109 10.65 -18.23 -15.96
N ALA A 110 10.73 -18.75 -14.73
CA ALA A 110 10.30 -18.05 -13.52
C ALA A 110 11.16 -16.81 -13.23
N TYR A 111 12.48 -16.93 -13.43
CA TYR A 111 13.40 -15.82 -13.28
C TYR A 111 13.18 -14.72 -14.32
N THR A 112 12.95 -15.11 -15.58
CA THR A 112 12.63 -14.18 -16.67
C THR A 112 11.34 -13.43 -16.36
N LEU A 113 10.29 -14.15 -15.91
CA LEU A 113 9.04 -13.54 -15.49
C LEU A 113 9.25 -12.56 -14.32
N TYR A 114 10.01 -12.92 -13.29
CA TYR A 114 10.32 -12.02 -12.17
C TYR A 114 11.02 -10.74 -12.64
N LYS A 115 12.01 -10.87 -13.52
CA LYS A 115 12.80 -9.73 -14.01
C LYS A 115 11.99 -8.81 -14.91
N GLU A 116 11.10 -9.36 -15.72
CA GLU A 116 10.31 -8.62 -16.70
C GLU A 116 8.99 -8.09 -16.14
N THR A 117 8.52 -8.61 -15.00
CA THR A 117 7.27 -8.15 -14.37
C THR A 117 7.50 -6.83 -13.64
N PRO A 118 6.89 -5.72 -14.09
CA PRO A 118 6.94 -4.46 -13.35
C PRO A 118 6.18 -4.65 -12.03
N LEU A 119 6.88 -4.49 -10.90
CA LEU A 119 6.27 -4.61 -9.58
C LEU A 119 5.54 -3.32 -9.19
N LEU A 120 6.00 -2.18 -9.70
CA LEU A 120 5.39 -0.88 -9.50
C LEU A 120 4.91 -0.29 -10.84
N TYR A 121 3.84 0.50 -10.78
CA TYR A 121 3.27 1.21 -11.95
C TYR A 121 4.32 2.07 -12.69
N ASN A 122 5.35 2.56 -11.97
CA ASN A 122 6.39 3.41 -12.52
C ASN A 122 7.62 2.66 -13.06
N ASP A 123 7.72 1.33 -12.85
CA ASP A 123 8.89 0.54 -13.30
C ASP A 123 8.94 0.39 -14.83
N THR A 124 7.86 0.72 -15.53
CA THR A 124 7.78 0.69 -17.01
C THR A 124 8.52 1.85 -17.70
N HIS A 125 9.17 2.74 -16.94
CA HIS A 125 9.85 3.93 -17.45
C HIS A 125 11.35 4.00 -17.11
N LEU A 126 12.05 2.87 -17.05
CA LEU A 126 13.51 2.87 -17.10
C LEU A 126 13.98 2.66 -18.57
N PRO A 127 14.80 3.58 -19.12
CA PRO A 127 15.36 3.47 -20.47
C PRO A 127 16.40 2.35 -20.60
#